data_AF-A0A1M2VQW5-F1
#
_entry.id   AF-A0A1M2VQW5-F1
#
_cell.length_a   1.000
_cell.length_b   1.000
_cell.length_c   1.000
_cell.angle_alpha   90.00
_cell.angle_beta   90.00
_cell.angle_gamma   90.00
#
_symmetry.space_group_name_H-M   'P 1'
#
loop_
_entity.id
_entity.type
_entity.pdbx_description
1 polymer ?
#
loop_
_entity_poly.entity_id
_entity_poly.type
_entity_poly.pdbx_seq_one_letter_code
_entity_poly.pdbx_strand_id
1 'polypeptide(L)'
;METAPLRAICTTFDWPNLRELRLRGEHRTVGDPPLPIVTMFAHMPRLRILELKLAHPVGAPLQPIWPIGYRIAFPWPELQDLTLSYPIEDDQIYVNLPATLRTLTLQCFPHRTTKYHHVRGDGGLPRPLRSSDVLRILRHCHLPLLRGLELEYREDDGDDELLRHLGAAFPALGQLKVRRFRRAGADYADVQVEHITRMLGVHLPRLSELALCLDSVKPPGEAARQRLGILYHTQADLQTYQKALDEAADVVARGLGTATAVDTFDLLHSPMFPEVEARWITYRVERGQQPLRAVRLTMFLMLEGGAYSWQAGSVCRCLLGSTSE
;
A
#
# COMPACT_ATOMS: atom_id res chain seq x y z
N MET A 1 -8.05 15.19 22.35
CA MET A 1 -7.97 13.88 21.67
C MET A 1 -8.13 12.81 22.72
N GLU A 2 -9.23 12.06 22.68
CA GLU A 2 -9.41 10.88 23.51
C GLU A 2 -8.42 9.80 23.03
N THR A 3 -7.62 9.26 23.95
CA THR A 3 -6.70 8.18 23.61
C THR A 3 -7.49 6.89 23.62
N ALA A 4 -7.40 6.10 22.54
CA ALA A 4 -8.01 4.77 22.52
C ALA A 4 -7.50 4.00 23.76
N PRO A 5 -8.38 3.29 24.50
CA PRO A 5 -8.00 2.60 25.73
C PRO A 5 -7.25 1.30 25.42
N LEU A 6 -6.12 1.40 24.70
CA LEU A 6 -5.33 0.27 24.20
C LEU A 6 -5.00 -0.72 25.32
N ARG A 7 -4.65 -0.22 26.51
CA ARG A 7 -4.41 -1.09 27.67
C ARG A 7 -5.64 -1.96 27.99
N ALA A 8 -6.82 -1.37 28.14
CA ALA A 8 -8.03 -2.13 28.44
C ALA A 8 -8.42 -3.09 27.30
N ILE A 9 -8.27 -2.65 26.04
CA ILE A 9 -8.50 -3.49 24.84
C ILE A 9 -7.60 -4.72 24.85
N CYS A 10 -6.34 -4.57 25.25
CA CYS A 10 -5.34 -5.64 25.17
C CYS A 10 -5.27 -6.53 26.42
N THR A 11 -5.67 -6.02 27.60
CA THR A 11 -5.45 -6.74 28.87
C THR A 11 -6.72 -7.10 29.63
N THR A 12 -7.85 -6.45 29.33
CA THR A 12 -9.04 -6.51 30.21
C THR A 12 -10.24 -7.14 29.53
N PHE A 13 -10.42 -6.88 28.24
CA PHE A 13 -11.58 -7.35 27.51
C PHE A 13 -11.27 -8.63 26.73
N ASP A 14 -12.20 -9.59 26.76
CA ASP A 14 -12.19 -10.76 25.89
C ASP A 14 -13.10 -10.51 24.68
N TRP A 15 -12.57 -10.69 23.47
CA TRP A 15 -13.25 -10.34 22.22
C TRP A 15 -13.37 -11.56 21.30
N PRO A 16 -13.97 -12.68 21.76
CA PRO A 16 -13.92 -13.97 21.06
C PRO A 16 -14.63 -13.95 19.70
N ASN A 17 -15.50 -12.96 19.47
CA ASN A 17 -16.28 -12.82 18.24
C ASN A 17 -15.84 -11.64 17.36
N LEU A 18 -14.82 -10.87 17.76
CA LEU A 18 -14.34 -9.76 16.96
C LEU A 18 -13.68 -10.28 15.68
N ARG A 19 -14.13 -9.76 14.53
CA ARG A 19 -13.66 -10.16 13.20
C ARG A 19 -12.80 -9.12 12.52
N GLU A 20 -12.91 -7.86 12.92
CA GLU A 20 -12.16 -6.76 12.30
C GLU A 20 -11.56 -5.87 13.37
N LEU A 21 -10.26 -5.64 13.28
CA LEU A 21 -9.54 -4.67 14.10
C LEU A 21 -8.73 -3.76 13.17
N ARG A 22 -8.99 -2.45 13.26
CA ARG A 22 -8.28 -1.44 12.48
C ARG A 22 -7.75 -0.36 13.41
N LEU A 23 -6.43 -0.28 13.48
CA LEU A 23 -5.71 0.71 14.28
C LEU A 23 -4.95 1.65 13.35
N ARG A 24 -5.22 2.95 13.50
CA ARG A 24 -4.56 4.02 12.77
C ARG A 24 -4.11 5.10 13.74
N GLY A 25 -2.94 5.66 13.52
CA GLY A 25 -2.39 6.72 14.39
C GLY A 25 -0.92 6.49 14.66
N GLU A 26 -0.39 7.05 15.73
CA GLU A 26 1.01 6.85 16.11
C GLU A 26 1.19 5.51 16.85
N HIS A 27 2.32 4.84 16.61
CA HIS A 27 2.70 3.65 17.36
C HIS A 27 2.86 3.98 18.85
N ARG A 28 2.22 3.19 19.72
CA ARG A 28 2.29 3.32 21.18
C ARG A 28 2.56 1.96 21.81
N THR A 29 3.47 1.93 22.78
CA THR A 29 3.76 0.75 23.59
C THR A 29 2.76 0.61 24.72
N VAL A 30 2.39 -0.63 25.07
CA VAL A 30 1.54 -0.94 26.22
C VAL A 30 2.32 -1.83 27.19
N GLY A 31 2.39 -1.44 28.46
CA GLY A 31 3.13 -2.18 29.50
C GLY A 31 4.59 -1.74 29.65
N ASP A 32 5.22 -2.24 30.72
CA ASP A 32 6.65 -2.11 31.00
C ASP A 32 7.16 -3.45 31.57
N PRO A 33 7.89 -4.27 30.78
CA PRO A 33 8.32 -4.01 29.39
C PRO A 33 7.16 -3.99 28.38
N PRO A 34 7.34 -3.38 27.19
CA PRO A 34 6.31 -3.34 26.15
C PRO A 34 5.81 -4.71 25.71
N LEU A 35 4.49 -4.89 25.67
CA LEU A 35 3.86 -6.10 25.14
C LEU A 35 3.95 -6.13 23.61
N PRO A 36 4.33 -7.26 23.00
CA PRO A 36 4.27 -7.43 21.55
C PRO A 36 2.84 -7.36 21.03
N ILE A 37 2.67 -6.81 19.83
CA ILE A 37 1.34 -6.65 19.19
C ILE A 37 0.64 -8.00 19.02
N VAL A 38 1.37 -9.06 18.67
CA VAL A 38 0.81 -10.41 18.58
C VAL A 38 0.16 -10.87 19.89
N THR A 39 0.73 -10.49 21.03
CA THR A 39 0.18 -10.82 22.37
C THR A 39 -0.99 -9.91 22.71
N MET A 40 -0.87 -8.61 22.39
CA MET A 40 -1.90 -7.61 22.67
C MET A 40 -3.27 -7.97 22.07
N PHE A 41 -3.30 -8.60 20.90
CA PHE A 41 -4.55 -8.97 20.23
C PHE A 41 -4.80 -10.48 20.18
N ALA A 42 -4.17 -11.26 21.08
CA ALA A 42 -4.33 -12.71 21.14
C ALA A 42 -5.75 -13.16 21.55
N HIS A 43 -6.49 -12.32 22.29
CA HIS A 43 -7.86 -12.57 22.75
C HIS A 43 -8.94 -12.36 21.66
N MET A 44 -8.54 -12.38 20.38
CA MET A 44 -9.41 -12.17 19.21
C MET A 44 -9.26 -13.35 18.21
N PRO A 45 -9.58 -14.59 18.61
CA PRO A 45 -9.29 -15.78 17.80
C PRO A 45 -10.04 -15.84 16.45
N ARG A 46 -11.15 -15.11 16.32
CA ARG A 46 -11.97 -15.04 15.09
C ARG A 46 -11.64 -13.85 14.20
N LEU A 47 -10.49 -13.21 14.42
CA LEU A 47 -10.07 -12.05 13.64
C LEU A 47 -9.83 -12.45 12.18
N ARG A 48 -10.47 -11.72 11.27
CA ARG A 48 -10.39 -11.89 9.81
C ARG A 48 -9.66 -10.72 9.15
N ILE A 49 -9.81 -9.52 9.69
CA ILE A 49 -9.14 -8.31 9.19
C ILE A 49 -8.32 -7.69 10.31
N LEU A 50 -7.02 -7.55 10.08
CA LEU A 50 -6.10 -6.83 10.95
C LEU A 50 -5.42 -5.72 10.15
N GLU A 51 -5.75 -4.47 10.46
CA GLU A 51 -5.14 -3.29 9.85
C GLU A 51 -4.36 -2.50 10.90
N LEU A 52 -3.04 -2.43 10.73
CA LEU A 52 -2.12 -1.69 11.59
C LEU A 52 -1.43 -0.59 10.77
N LYS A 53 -2.12 0.55 10.60
CA LYS A 53 -1.57 1.75 9.95
C LYS A 53 -0.99 2.68 11.00
N LEU A 54 0.14 2.27 11.56
CA LEU A 54 0.80 2.98 12.63
C LEU A 54 1.93 3.85 12.08
N ALA A 55 1.80 5.15 12.26
CA ALA A 55 2.84 6.12 12.01
C ALA A 55 3.97 5.92 13.02
N HIS A 56 5.20 5.94 12.51
CA HIS A 56 6.37 5.69 13.32
C HIS A 56 6.95 7.00 13.86
N PRO A 57 7.15 7.14 15.18
CA PRO A 57 7.78 8.32 15.76
C PRO A 57 9.22 8.48 15.25
N VAL A 58 9.59 9.73 14.97
CA VAL A 58 10.96 10.08 14.53
C VAL A 58 11.96 9.63 15.60
N GLY A 59 12.98 8.88 15.20
CA GLY A 59 14.07 8.44 16.09
C GLY A 59 13.76 7.23 16.98
N ALA A 60 12.54 6.68 16.96
CA ALA A 60 12.25 5.42 17.63
C ALA A 60 12.76 4.22 16.79
N PRO A 61 13.15 3.09 17.40
CA PRO A 61 13.38 1.85 16.65
C PRO A 61 12.04 1.25 16.21
N LEU A 62 12.00 0.67 15.00
CA LEU A 62 10.86 -0.15 14.56
C LEU A 62 10.72 -1.37 15.49
N GLN A 63 9.49 -1.75 15.83
CA GLN A 63 9.21 -2.89 16.69
C GLN A 63 8.49 -3.99 15.92
N PRO A 64 8.94 -5.25 16.03
CA PRO A 64 8.26 -6.37 15.38
C PRO A 64 6.89 -6.61 16.00
N ILE A 65 5.93 -6.96 15.16
CA ILE A 65 4.62 -7.45 15.57
C ILE A 65 4.78 -8.74 16.36
N TRP A 66 5.65 -9.63 15.88
CA TRP A 66 6.02 -10.88 16.51
C TRP A 66 7.55 -10.99 16.67
N PRO A 67 8.10 -10.61 17.85
CA PRO A 67 9.52 -10.68 18.12
C PRO A 67 10.07 -12.11 18.08
N ILE A 68 11.34 -12.24 17.68
CA ILE A 68 12.06 -13.52 17.72
C ILE A 68 12.09 -14.06 19.15
N GLY A 69 11.80 -15.35 19.30
CA GLY A 69 11.84 -16.04 20.59
C GLY A 69 10.52 -16.03 21.37
N TYR A 70 9.51 -15.29 20.92
CA TYR A 70 8.15 -15.38 21.49
C TYR A 70 7.46 -16.66 21.02
N ARG A 71 7.34 -17.63 21.94
CA ARG A 71 6.77 -18.96 21.69
C ARG A 71 5.28 -18.99 22.04
N ILE A 72 4.45 -18.43 21.16
CA ILE A 72 2.99 -18.56 21.23
C ILE A 72 2.46 -19.19 19.94
N ALA A 73 1.28 -19.81 19.98
CA ALA A 73 0.60 -20.21 18.75
C ALA A 73 0.11 -18.98 17.99
N PHE A 74 -0.02 -19.06 16.66
CA PHE A 74 -0.54 -17.95 15.87
C PHE A 74 -1.98 -17.64 16.30
N PRO A 75 -2.27 -16.42 16.79
CA PRO A 75 -3.53 -16.14 17.48
C PRO A 75 -4.73 -15.95 16.54
N TRP A 76 -4.51 -15.74 15.24
CA TRP A 76 -5.57 -15.34 14.30
C TRP A 76 -5.76 -16.38 13.17
N PRO A 77 -6.11 -17.65 13.46
CA PRO A 77 -6.18 -18.70 12.45
C PRO A 77 -7.19 -18.44 11.32
N GLU A 78 -8.17 -17.55 11.52
CA GLU A 78 -9.15 -17.14 10.51
C GLU A 78 -8.73 -15.91 9.68
N LEU A 79 -7.51 -15.38 9.86
CA LEU A 79 -7.10 -14.12 9.24
C LEU A 79 -7.15 -14.21 7.70
N GLN A 80 -7.78 -13.22 7.08
CA GLN A 80 -7.97 -13.11 5.62
C GLN A 80 -7.28 -11.86 5.07
N ASP A 81 -7.24 -10.77 5.83
CA ASP A 81 -6.69 -9.49 5.38
C ASP A 81 -5.73 -8.95 6.43
N LEU A 82 -4.48 -8.71 6.02
CA LEU A 82 -3.44 -8.14 6.86
C LEU A 82 -2.86 -6.88 6.20
N THR A 83 -2.88 -5.77 6.93
CA THR A 83 -2.19 -4.53 6.54
C THR A 83 -1.20 -4.14 7.62
N LEU A 84 0.07 -4.04 7.24
CA LEU A 84 1.16 -3.61 8.11
C LEU A 84 1.83 -2.36 7.55
N SER A 85 1.99 -1.36 8.40
CA SER A 85 2.84 -0.20 8.16
C SER A 85 4.25 -0.42 8.69
N TYR A 86 5.24 0.01 7.92
CA TYR A 86 6.67 -0.15 8.24
C TYR A 86 7.07 -1.60 8.58
N PRO A 87 6.83 -2.54 7.64
CA PRO A 87 7.19 -3.93 7.83
C PRO A 87 8.68 -4.10 8.18
N ILE A 88 8.98 -5.02 9.10
CA ILE A 88 10.34 -5.37 9.52
C ILE A 88 10.70 -6.71 8.92
N GLU A 89 11.87 -6.83 8.32
CA GLU A 89 12.27 -8.02 7.56
C GLU A 89 12.25 -9.35 8.35
N ASP A 90 12.78 -9.35 9.57
CA ASP A 90 12.95 -10.55 10.39
C ASP A 90 11.79 -10.79 11.39
N ASP A 91 10.63 -10.19 11.13
CA ASP A 91 9.44 -10.37 11.97
C ASP A 91 8.89 -11.79 11.84
N GLN A 92 8.69 -12.50 12.97
CA GLN A 92 8.19 -13.87 12.93
C GLN A 92 6.75 -13.98 12.46
N ILE A 93 6.03 -12.87 12.30
CA ILE A 93 4.66 -12.90 11.80
C ILE A 93 4.60 -13.58 10.42
N TYR A 94 5.58 -13.35 9.53
CA TYR A 94 5.52 -13.81 8.14
C TYR A 94 5.62 -15.32 7.97
N VAL A 95 6.43 -15.98 8.80
CA VAL A 95 6.53 -17.45 8.79
C VAL A 95 5.32 -18.13 9.43
N ASN A 96 4.52 -17.38 10.21
CA ASN A 96 3.35 -17.91 10.92
C ASN A 96 2.01 -17.47 10.30
N LEU A 97 2.00 -16.74 9.18
CA LEU A 97 0.75 -16.30 8.53
C LEU A 97 -0.11 -17.52 8.13
N PRO A 98 -1.44 -17.47 8.34
CA PRO A 98 -2.30 -18.60 8.06
C PRO A 98 -2.58 -18.72 6.56
N ALA A 99 -2.77 -19.95 6.09
CA ALA A 99 -3.11 -20.23 4.68
C ALA A 99 -4.46 -19.62 4.24
N THR A 100 -5.29 -19.17 5.17
CA THR A 100 -6.55 -18.46 4.91
C THR A 100 -6.37 -17.05 4.39
N LEU A 101 -5.16 -16.47 4.49
CA LEU A 101 -4.88 -15.09 4.09
C LEU A 101 -5.09 -14.90 2.58
N ARG A 102 -5.87 -13.88 2.23
CA ARG A 102 -6.26 -13.52 0.87
C ARG A 102 -5.68 -12.19 0.43
N THR A 103 -5.46 -11.28 1.38
CA THR A 103 -4.93 -9.94 1.11
C THR A 103 -3.77 -9.65 2.05
N LEU A 104 -2.64 -9.22 1.48
CA LEU A 104 -1.48 -8.74 2.23
C LEU A 104 -1.12 -7.34 1.74
N THR A 105 -0.96 -6.41 2.68
CA THR A 105 -0.53 -5.04 2.40
C THR A 105 0.69 -4.70 3.26
N LEU A 106 1.81 -4.43 2.59
CA LEU A 106 3.08 -4.04 3.18
C LEU A 106 3.42 -2.63 2.69
N GLN A 107 3.29 -1.63 3.55
CA GLN A 107 3.39 -0.23 3.12
C GLN A 107 4.00 0.72 4.15
N CYS A 108 4.25 1.97 3.76
CA CYS A 108 4.54 3.04 4.72
C CYS A 108 3.25 3.74 5.13
N PHE A 109 3.19 4.27 6.35
CA PHE A 109 2.10 5.15 6.77
C PHE A 109 2.60 6.33 7.62
N PRO A 110 2.42 7.58 7.18
CA PRO A 110 1.76 7.98 5.94
C PRO A 110 2.61 7.64 4.70
N HIS A 111 1.98 7.34 3.55
CA HIS A 111 2.68 6.98 2.31
C HIS A 111 3.64 8.08 1.89
N ARG A 112 4.74 7.73 1.20
CA ARG A 112 5.70 8.73 0.69
C ARG A 112 5.05 9.78 -0.22
N THR A 113 4.03 9.39 -0.96
CA THR A 113 3.25 10.27 -1.86
C THR A 113 2.21 11.11 -1.12
N THR A 114 2.18 11.09 0.22
CA THR A 114 1.32 12.00 0.98
C THR A 114 1.98 13.35 1.18
N LYS A 115 1.14 14.38 1.29
CA LYS A 115 1.52 15.77 1.61
C LYS A 115 2.45 15.89 2.83
N TYR A 116 2.35 14.96 3.78
CA TYR A 116 3.17 14.92 4.99
C TYR A 116 4.68 14.87 4.70
N HIS A 117 5.11 14.19 3.64
CA HIS A 117 6.53 14.12 3.26
C HIS A 117 7.03 15.40 2.59
N HIS A 118 6.17 16.10 1.84
CA HIS A 118 6.54 17.36 1.18
C HIS A 118 6.69 18.53 2.16
N VAL A 119 5.92 18.55 3.26
CA VAL A 119 5.94 19.66 4.24
C VAL A 119 7.03 19.48 5.30
N ARG A 120 7.34 18.25 5.71
CA ARG A 120 8.33 17.97 6.77
C ARG A 120 9.73 17.61 6.26
N GLY A 121 9.90 17.43 4.95
CA GLY A 121 11.13 16.90 4.36
C GLY A 121 11.33 15.41 4.65
N ASP A 122 12.24 14.75 3.92
CA ASP A 122 12.56 13.31 4.03
C ASP A 122 13.20 12.92 5.37
N GLY A 123 13.48 13.88 6.26
CA GLY A 123 14.35 13.69 7.43
C GLY A 123 13.71 13.03 8.66
N GLY A 124 12.40 12.75 8.65
CA GLY A 124 11.70 12.29 9.86
C GLY A 124 11.06 10.90 9.79
N LEU A 125 10.58 10.48 8.62
CA LEU A 125 9.80 9.24 8.50
C LEU A 125 10.68 8.08 8.03
N PRO A 126 10.44 6.84 8.50
CA PRO A 126 11.16 5.70 7.99
C PRO A 126 10.98 5.57 6.49
N ARG A 127 12.08 5.22 5.81
CA ARG A 127 12.06 4.98 4.37
C ARG A 127 11.35 3.67 4.05
N PRO A 128 10.68 3.56 2.90
CA PRO A 128 10.21 2.26 2.41
C PRO A 128 11.36 1.25 2.36
N LEU A 129 11.02 -0.03 2.59
CA LEU A 129 11.94 -1.15 2.40
C LEU A 129 12.50 -1.18 0.99
N ARG A 130 13.67 -1.79 0.79
CA ARG A 130 14.19 -2.05 -0.56
C ARG A 130 13.46 -3.25 -1.18
N SER A 131 13.49 -3.38 -2.50
CA SER A 131 12.94 -4.56 -3.20
C SER A 131 13.53 -5.88 -2.68
N SER A 132 14.84 -5.93 -2.41
CA SER A 132 15.48 -7.12 -1.81
C SER A 132 14.97 -7.45 -0.41
N ASP A 133 14.67 -6.45 0.42
CA ASP A 133 14.13 -6.64 1.77
C ASP A 133 12.68 -7.15 1.71
N VAL A 134 11.86 -6.59 0.80
CA VAL A 134 10.50 -7.09 0.54
C VAL A 134 10.52 -8.53 0.02
N LEU A 135 11.44 -8.86 -0.88
CA LEU A 135 11.61 -10.23 -1.37
C LEU A 135 11.93 -11.20 -0.23
N ARG A 136 12.80 -10.82 0.72
CA ARG A 136 13.11 -11.66 1.88
C ARG A 136 11.87 -11.90 2.74
N ILE A 137 11.06 -10.88 2.99
CA ILE A 137 9.77 -11.04 3.69
C ILE A 137 8.88 -12.05 2.94
N LEU A 138 8.66 -11.85 1.64
CA LEU A 138 7.73 -12.67 0.87
C LEU A 138 8.19 -14.12 0.73
N ARG A 139 9.50 -14.40 0.76
CA ARG A 139 10.06 -15.76 0.78
C ARG A 139 9.71 -16.55 2.04
N HIS A 140 9.43 -15.86 3.15
CA HIS A 140 9.00 -16.49 4.39
C HIS A 140 7.50 -16.81 4.41
N CYS A 141 6.73 -16.25 3.47
CA CYS A 141 5.29 -16.40 3.42
C CYS A 141 4.88 -17.66 2.63
N HIS A 142 4.02 -18.50 3.22
CA HIS A 142 3.35 -19.59 2.50
C HIS A 142 1.85 -19.29 2.34
N LEU A 143 1.49 -18.56 1.27
CA LEU A 143 0.15 -17.99 1.11
C LEU A 143 -0.50 -18.47 -0.22
N PRO A 144 -0.88 -19.76 -0.33
CA PRO A 144 -1.38 -20.33 -1.58
C PRO A 144 -2.71 -19.72 -2.05
N LEU A 145 -3.46 -19.08 -1.14
CA LEU A 145 -4.75 -18.45 -1.42
C LEU A 145 -4.67 -16.92 -1.57
N LEU A 146 -3.46 -16.34 -1.59
CA LEU A 146 -3.29 -14.89 -1.71
C LEU A 146 -3.81 -14.41 -3.07
N ARG A 147 -4.80 -13.51 -3.05
CA ARG A 147 -5.45 -12.93 -4.23
C ARG A 147 -5.11 -11.47 -4.43
N GLY A 148 -4.84 -10.74 -3.34
CA GLY A 148 -4.49 -9.33 -3.34
C GLY A 148 -3.17 -9.04 -2.65
N LEU A 149 -2.32 -8.27 -3.30
CA LEU A 149 -1.04 -7.82 -2.76
C LEU A 149 -0.85 -6.32 -2.99
N GLU A 150 -0.61 -5.57 -1.93
CA GLU A 150 -0.22 -4.16 -1.99
C GLU A 150 1.19 -3.98 -1.40
N LEU A 151 2.10 -3.41 -2.18
CA LEU A 151 3.50 -3.19 -1.80
C LEU A 151 3.88 -1.72 -1.95
N GLU A 152 4.62 -1.20 -0.98
CA GLU A 152 5.35 0.07 -1.08
C GLU A 152 6.83 -0.16 -0.78
N TYR A 153 7.70 0.10 -1.75
CA TYR A 153 9.14 -0.17 -1.64
C TYR A 153 9.96 0.76 -2.53
N ARG A 154 11.27 0.78 -2.28
CA ARG A 154 12.28 1.44 -3.10
C ARG A 154 13.05 0.40 -3.90
N GLU A 155 13.30 0.66 -5.17
CA GLU A 155 14.11 -0.26 -5.98
C GLU A 155 15.56 -0.36 -5.48
N ASP A 156 16.09 -1.55 -5.66
CA ASP A 156 17.51 -1.89 -5.65
C ASP A 156 17.73 -3.01 -6.69
N ASP A 157 18.87 -3.67 -6.65
CA ASP A 157 19.22 -4.68 -7.65
C ASP A 157 18.39 -5.98 -7.52
N GLY A 158 17.57 -6.11 -6.47
CA GLY A 158 16.65 -7.24 -6.26
C GLY A 158 15.28 -7.09 -6.91
N ASP A 159 15.00 -5.99 -7.61
CA ASP A 159 13.66 -5.67 -8.13
C ASP A 159 13.13 -6.71 -9.12
N ASP A 160 13.93 -7.11 -10.11
CA ASP A 160 13.56 -8.15 -11.07
C ASP A 160 13.29 -9.51 -10.41
N GLU A 161 14.05 -9.83 -9.36
CA GLU A 161 13.87 -11.06 -8.59
C GLU A 161 12.59 -11.03 -7.76
N LEU A 162 12.27 -9.88 -7.16
CA LEU A 162 11.00 -9.64 -6.49
C LEU A 162 9.83 -9.88 -7.45
N LEU A 163 9.81 -9.22 -8.61
CA LEU A 163 8.72 -9.32 -9.58
C LEU A 163 8.51 -10.75 -10.08
N ARG A 164 9.60 -11.48 -10.34
CA ARG A 164 9.55 -12.91 -10.73
C ARG A 164 9.01 -13.78 -9.60
N HIS A 165 9.44 -13.52 -8.37
CA HIS A 165 9.02 -14.27 -7.20
C HIS A 165 7.51 -14.15 -6.94
N LEU A 166 6.91 -12.97 -7.17
CA LEU A 166 5.45 -12.77 -6.99
C LEU A 166 4.64 -13.82 -7.75
N GLY A 167 4.99 -14.07 -9.02
CA GLY A 167 4.32 -15.05 -9.86
C GLY A 167 4.51 -16.49 -9.43
N ALA A 168 5.73 -16.83 -9.00
CA ALA A 168 6.06 -18.19 -8.57
C ALA A 168 5.47 -18.55 -7.21
N ALA A 169 5.46 -17.61 -6.26
CA ALA A 169 5.04 -17.83 -4.88
C ALA A 169 3.52 -17.71 -4.68
N PHE A 170 2.85 -16.86 -5.46
CA PHE A 170 1.44 -16.54 -5.26
C PHE A 170 0.61 -16.84 -6.51
N PRO A 171 0.36 -18.13 -6.83
CA PRO A 171 -0.32 -18.55 -8.07
C PRO A 171 -1.80 -18.13 -8.13
N ALA A 172 -2.39 -17.67 -7.02
CA ALA A 172 -3.76 -17.16 -6.96
C ALA A 172 -3.84 -15.62 -7.08
N LEU A 173 -2.70 -14.93 -7.21
CA LEU A 173 -2.64 -13.47 -7.21
C LEU A 173 -3.33 -12.91 -8.46
N GLY A 174 -4.41 -12.17 -8.25
CA GLY A 174 -5.21 -11.53 -9.30
C GLY A 174 -5.26 -10.00 -9.18
N GLN A 175 -4.93 -9.46 -8.01
CA GLN A 175 -4.93 -8.03 -7.71
C GLN A 175 -3.55 -7.61 -7.20
N LEU A 176 -2.91 -6.66 -7.88
CA LEU A 176 -1.60 -6.14 -7.50
C LEU A 176 -1.60 -4.62 -7.47
N LYS A 177 -1.16 -4.05 -6.36
CA LYS A 177 -0.93 -2.62 -6.21
C LYS A 177 0.51 -2.36 -5.77
N VAL A 178 1.26 -1.63 -6.59
CA VAL A 178 2.68 -1.37 -6.34
C VAL A 178 2.94 0.13 -6.30
N ARG A 179 3.54 0.59 -5.20
CA ARG A 179 4.22 1.88 -5.08
C ARG A 179 5.72 1.65 -5.02
N ARG A 180 6.35 1.68 -6.18
CA ARG A 180 7.77 1.51 -6.39
C ARG A 180 8.41 2.88 -6.54
N PHE A 181 9.39 3.18 -5.68
CA PHE A 181 10.17 4.42 -5.76
C PHE A 181 11.56 4.16 -6.29
N ARG A 182 12.12 5.13 -7.01
CA ARG A 182 13.49 5.07 -7.52
C ARG A 182 14.53 5.01 -6.40
N ARG A 183 15.69 4.40 -6.69
CA ARG A 183 16.86 4.51 -5.82
C ARG A 183 17.31 5.97 -5.74
N ALA A 184 17.95 6.33 -4.63
CA ALA A 184 18.41 7.71 -4.44
C ALA A 184 19.42 8.09 -5.53
N GLY A 185 19.19 9.24 -6.18
CA GLY A 185 20.06 9.76 -7.24
C GLY A 185 19.73 9.32 -8.67
N ALA A 186 18.80 8.37 -8.88
CA ALA A 186 18.35 8.02 -10.23
C ALA A 186 17.41 9.10 -10.80
N ASP A 187 17.40 9.27 -12.13
CA ASP A 187 16.47 10.14 -12.85
C ASP A 187 15.15 9.40 -13.15
N TYR A 188 14.08 10.14 -13.42
CA TYR A 188 12.77 9.61 -13.81
C TYR A 188 12.88 8.83 -15.13
N ALA A 189 13.76 9.28 -16.03
CA ALA A 189 14.04 8.64 -17.31
C ALA A 189 14.72 7.26 -17.17
N ASP A 190 15.34 6.97 -16.03
CA ASP A 190 16.00 5.68 -15.79
C ASP A 190 14.99 4.56 -15.51
N VAL A 191 13.75 4.90 -15.15
CA VAL A 191 12.71 3.91 -14.81
C VAL A 191 12.27 3.16 -16.06
N GLN A 192 12.61 1.88 -16.11
CA GLN A 192 12.25 0.97 -17.19
C GLN A 192 10.80 0.49 -17.08
N VAL A 193 9.83 1.41 -17.25
CA VAL A 193 8.38 1.14 -17.11
C VAL A 193 7.94 -0.07 -17.95
N GLU A 194 8.41 -0.16 -19.20
CA GLU A 194 8.04 -1.26 -20.11
C GLU A 194 8.59 -2.61 -19.62
N HIS A 195 9.82 -2.64 -19.10
CA HIS A 195 10.43 -3.85 -18.55
C HIS A 195 9.68 -4.35 -17.32
N ILE A 196 9.41 -3.45 -16.37
CA ILE A 196 8.66 -3.78 -15.15
C ILE A 196 7.29 -4.36 -15.50
N THR A 197 6.55 -3.70 -16.39
CA THR A 197 5.20 -4.13 -16.78
C THR A 197 5.20 -5.42 -17.60
N ARG A 198 6.26 -5.66 -18.40
CA ARG A 198 6.50 -6.95 -19.07
C ARG A 198 6.75 -8.08 -18.08
N MET A 199 7.58 -7.84 -17.06
CA MET A 199 7.81 -8.82 -16.00
C MET A 199 6.52 -9.18 -15.27
N LEU A 200 5.68 -8.18 -14.95
CA LEU A 200 4.35 -8.41 -14.36
C LEU A 200 3.47 -9.22 -15.31
N GLY A 201 3.37 -8.84 -16.59
CA GLY A 201 2.53 -9.55 -17.56
C GLY A 201 2.95 -11.01 -17.79
N VAL A 202 4.26 -11.28 -17.80
CA VAL A 202 4.81 -12.64 -17.98
C VAL A 202 4.63 -13.51 -16.74
N HIS A 203 4.90 -12.96 -15.55
CA HIS A 203 4.93 -13.75 -14.32
C HIS A 203 3.58 -13.82 -13.60
N LEU A 204 2.62 -12.94 -13.91
CA LEU A 204 1.31 -12.90 -13.28
C LEU A 204 0.18 -13.05 -14.31
N PRO A 205 0.02 -14.23 -14.92
CA PRO A 205 -0.96 -14.44 -16.00
C PRO A 205 -2.42 -14.30 -15.54
N ARG A 206 -2.68 -14.41 -14.23
CA ARG A 206 -4.02 -14.27 -13.62
C ARG A 206 -4.33 -12.85 -13.14
N LEU A 207 -3.39 -11.92 -13.33
CA LEU A 207 -3.58 -10.54 -12.93
C LEU A 207 -4.72 -9.92 -13.74
N SER A 208 -5.73 -9.42 -13.04
CA SER A 208 -6.90 -8.75 -13.60
C SER A 208 -7.03 -7.31 -13.10
N GLU A 209 -6.52 -7.01 -11.91
CA GLU A 209 -6.52 -5.67 -11.33
C GLU A 209 -5.09 -5.22 -11.03
N LEU A 210 -4.71 -4.07 -11.59
CA LEU A 210 -3.36 -3.54 -11.48
C LEU A 210 -3.40 -2.05 -11.15
N ALA A 211 -2.68 -1.65 -10.10
CA ALA A 211 -2.46 -0.26 -9.73
C ALA A 211 -0.98 0.03 -9.54
N LEU A 212 -0.43 1.00 -10.26
CA LEU A 212 1.01 1.30 -10.30
C LEU A 212 1.32 2.76 -9.93
N CYS A 213 2.28 2.93 -9.05
CA CYS A 213 3.09 4.14 -8.92
C CYS A 213 4.54 3.70 -9.11
N LEU A 214 5.17 4.13 -10.21
CA LEU A 214 6.52 3.73 -10.57
C LEU A 214 7.56 4.83 -10.38
N ASP A 215 7.14 6.00 -9.89
CA ASP A 215 8.01 7.18 -9.73
C ASP A 215 8.78 7.53 -11.03
N SER A 216 8.13 7.33 -12.19
CA SER A 216 8.72 7.50 -13.53
C SER A 216 8.34 8.81 -14.21
N VAL A 217 7.41 9.57 -13.63
CA VAL A 217 6.94 10.84 -14.17
C VAL A 217 7.23 11.93 -13.17
N LYS A 218 8.04 12.91 -13.60
CA LYS A 218 8.41 14.05 -12.78
C LYS A 218 7.17 14.85 -12.39
N PRO A 219 6.84 14.99 -11.10
CA PRO A 219 5.79 15.90 -10.69
C PRO A 219 6.25 17.34 -10.98
N PRO A 220 5.36 18.25 -11.36
CA PRO A 220 5.74 19.63 -11.69
C PRO A 220 6.24 20.43 -10.48
N GLY A 221 6.22 19.85 -9.27
CA GLY A 221 6.65 20.45 -8.00
C GLY A 221 8.07 21.02 -7.98
N GLU A 222 9.00 20.53 -8.80
CA GLU A 222 10.35 21.12 -8.88
C GLU A 222 10.40 22.45 -9.67
N ALA A 223 9.35 22.76 -10.44
CA ALA A 223 9.19 24.03 -11.17
C ALA A 223 8.09 24.93 -10.57
N ALA A 224 7.64 24.63 -9.35
CA ALA A 224 6.57 25.37 -8.70
C ALA A 224 6.94 26.86 -8.56
N ARG A 225 6.08 27.74 -9.09
CA ARG A 225 6.27 29.18 -8.96
C ARG A 225 5.82 29.61 -7.58
N GLN A 226 6.62 30.45 -6.92
CA GLN A 226 6.26 31.03 -5.64
C GLN A 226 5.56 32.38 -5.88
N ARG A 227 4.33 32.52 -5.41
CA ARG A 227 3.65 33.83 -5.33
C ARG A 227 3.05 33.97 -3.94
N LEU A 228 3.43 35.04 -3.23
CA LEU A 228 2.97 35.31 -1.86
C LEU A 228 3.20 34.14 -0.88
N GLY A 229 4.29 33.40 -1.04
CA GLY A 229 4.62 32.24 -0.20
C GLY A 229 3.87 30.95 -0.55
N ILE A 230 2.97 30.96 -1.54
CA ILE A 230 2.22 29.79 -1.99
C ILE A 230 2.86 29.24 -3.27
N LEU A 231 3.11 27.94 -3.29
CA LEU A 231 3.53 27.19 -4.46
C LEU A 231 2.30 26.87 -5.33
N TYR A 232 2.33 27.26 -6.60
CA TYR A 232 1.26 26.92 -7.55
C TYR A 232 1.82 26.40 -8.87
N HIS A 233 1.02 25.57 -9.53
CA HIS A 233 1.24 25.09 -10.89
C HIS A 233 0.30 25.78 -11.86
N THR A 234 0.79 26.11 -13.04
CA THR A 234 -0.05 26.61 -14.11
C THR A 234 -0.86 25.47 -14.71
N GLN A 235 -1.96 25.81 -15.39
CA GLN A 235 -2.72 24.83 -16.17
C GLN A 235 -1.84 24.08 -17.19
N ALA A 236 -0.84 24.76 -17.77
CA ALA A 236 0.11 24.16 -18.70
C ALA A 236 1.00 23.11 -18.03
N ASP A 237 1.44 23.34 -16.78
CA ASP A 237 2.23 22.37 -16.01
C ASP A 237 1.41 21.11 -15.71
N LEU A 238 0.14 21.29 -15.31
CA LEU A 238 -0.78 20.19 -15.06
C LEU A 238 -1.04 19.37 -16.34
N GLN A 239 -1.26 20.05 -17.47
CA GLN A 239 -1.44 19.40 -18.78
C GLN A 239 -0.18 18.65 -19.22
N THR A 240 1.00 19.22 -19.01
CA THR A 240 2.29 18.57 -19.33
C THR A 240 2.49 17.31 -18.50
N TYR A 241 2.23 17.38 -17.19
CA TYR A 241 2.31 16.22 -16.29
C TYR A 241 1.30 15.14 -16.68
N GLN A 242 0.05 15.53 -16.96
CA GLN A 242 -0.99 14.59 -17.39
C GLN A 242 -0.63 13.93 -18.72
N LYS A 243 -0.07 14.68 -19.68
CA LYS A 243 0.42 14.12 -20.94
C LYS A 243 1.52 13.08 -20.71
N ALA A 244 2.48 13.36 -19.81
CA ALA A 244 3.53 12.41 -19.45
C ALA A 244 2.98 11.15 -18.76
N LEU A 245 1.93 11.28 -17.93
CA LEU A 245 1.21 10.12 -17.38
C LEU A 245 0.48 9.32 -18.46
N ASP A 246 -0.17 9.98 -19.43
CA ASP A 246 -0.84 9.32 -20.55
C ASP A 246 0.19 8.56 -21.42
N GLU A 247 1.36 9.15 -21.68
CA GLU A 247 2.48 8.51 -22.37
C GLU A 247 3.03 7.30 -21.58
N ALA A 248 3.16 7.40 -20.26
CA ALA A 248 3.54 6.28 -19.40
C ALA A 248 2.49 5.15 -19.41
N ALA A 249 1.20 5.49 -19.48
CA ALA A 249 0.12 4.51 -19.59
C ALA A 249 0.21 3.71 -20.90
N ASP A 250 0.55 4.37 -22.02
CA ASP A 250 0.81 3.67 -23.28
C ASP A 250 1.99 2.68 -23.15
N VAL A 251 3.05 3.06 -22.44
CA VAL A 251 4.19 2.15 -22.16
C VAL A 251 3.76 0.95 -21.32
N VAL A 252 2.92 1.16 -20.30
CA VAL A 252 2.36 0.08 -19.47
C VAL A 252 1.51 -0.88 -20.30
N ALA A 253 0.62 -0.37 -21.15
CA ALA A 253 -0.21 -1.19 -22.03
C ALA A 253 0.63 -2.05 -22.97
N ARG A 254 1.70 -1.50 -23.56
CA ARG A 254 2.65 -2.28 -24.38
C ARG A 254 3.37 -3.35 -23.58
N GLY A 255 3.88 -2.99 -22.40
CA GLY A 255 4.65 -3.92 -21.57
C GLY A 255 3.83 -5.09 -21.06
N LEU A 256 2.59 -4.85 -20.60
CA LEU A 256 1.65 -5.93 -20.25
C LEU A 256 1.46 -6.89 -21.44
N GLY A 257 1.30 -6.34 -22.64
CA GLY A 257 1.13 -7.15 -23.85
C GLY A 257 -0.24 -7.82 -23.94
N THR A 258 -0.38 -8.74 -24.88
CA THR A 258 -1.67 -9.40 -25.18
C THR A 258 -2.00 -10.59 -24.28
N ALA A 259 -1.01 -11.08 -23.51
CA ALA A 259 -1.14 -12.30 -22.73
C ALA A 259 -1.79 -12.12 -21.34
N THR A 260 -1.90 -10.88 -20.84
CA THR A 260 -2.48 -10.60 -19.53
C THR A 260 -4.00 -10.46 -19.62
N ALA A 261 -4.70 -10.77 -18.52
CA ALA A 261 -6.13 -10.50 -18.37
C ALA A 261 -6.45 -9.06 -17.92
N VAL A 262 -5.45 -8.17 -17.85
CA VAL A 262 -5.62 -6.79 -17.39
C VAL A 262 -6.23 -5.94 -18.50
N ASP A 263 -7.53 -5.66 -18.39
CA ASP A 263 -8.24 -4.77 -19.33
C ASP A 263 -8.21 -3.30 -18.89
N THR A 264 -8.13 -3.06 -17.58
CA THR A 264 -7.98 -1.75 -16.98
C THR A 264 -6.90 -1.75 -15.92
N PHE A 265 -6.16 -0.65 -15.80
CA PHE A 265 -5.17 -0.46 -14.75
C PHE A 265 -5.17 0.99 -14.26
N ASP A 266 -4.70 1.19 -13.04
CA ASP A 266 -4.60 2.51 -12.42
C ASP A 266 -3.16 3.00 -12.37
N LEU A 267 -2.93 4.28 -12.69
CA LEU A 267 -1.68 4.96 -12.38
C LEU A 267 -1.89 6.00 -11.29
N LEU A 268 -0.97 6.07 -10.33
CA LEU A 268 -1.03 7.09 -9.29
C LEU A 268 -0.62 8.44 -9.87
N HIS A 269 -1.58 9.36 -9.87
CA HIS A 269 -1.33 10.77 -10.07
C HIS A 269 -0.90 11.38 -8.73
N SER A 270 0.38 11.71 -8.63
CA SER A 270 1.01 12.31 -7.44
C SER A 270 0.26 13.58 -7.02
N PRO A 271 0.22 13.93 -5.72
CA PRO A 271 -0.34 15.20 -5.30
C PRO A 271 0.46 16.34 -5.94
N MET A 272 -0.26 17.24 -6.61
CA MET A 272 0.33 18.41 -7.26
C MET A 272 0.32 19.63 -6.33
N PHE A 273 -0.44 19.56 -5.25
CA PHE A 273 -0.65 20.68 -4.33
C PHE A 273 -0.68 20.21 -2.87
N PRO A 274 -0.37 21.09 -1.92
CA PRO A 274 -0.66 20.86 -0.50
C PRO A 274 -2.15 20.57 -0.24
N GLU A 275 -3.06 20.98 -1.13
CA GLU A 275 -4.50 20.73 -0.99
C GLU A 275 -5.02 19.52 -1.78
N VAL A 276 -4.33 19.05 -2.82
CA VAL A 276 -4.82 17.93 -3.65
C VAL A 276 -4.18 16.63 -3.21
N GLU A 277 -4.99 15.65 -2.80
CA GLU A 277 -4.50 14.31 -2.47
C GLU A 277 -4.07 13.53 -3.71
N ALA A 278 -3.14 12.59 -3.54
CA ALA A 278 -2.79 11.63 -4.58
C ALA A 278 -4.06 10.89 -5.03
N ARG A 279 -4.26 10.74 -6.33
CA ARG A 279 -5.43 10.03 -6.88
C ARG A 279 -5.00 8.97 -7.88
N TRP A 280 -5.75 7.88 -7.93
CA TRP A 280 -5.57 6.85 -8.94
C TRP A 280 -6.35 7.23 -10.20
N ILE A 281 -5.70 7.16 -11.36
CA ILE A 281 -6.32 7.41 -12.66
C ILE A 281 -6.41 6.09 -13.40
N THR A 282 -7.62 5.72 -13.78
CA THR A 282 -7.89 4.48 -14.51
C THR A 282 -7.67 4.66 -16.02
N TYR A 283 -6.97 3.69 -16.60
CA TYR A 283 -6.76 3.55 -18.03
C TYR A 283 -7.30 2.21 -18.50
N ARG A 284 -7.80 2.18 -19.73
CA ARG A 284 -8.22 0.97 -20.43
C ARG A 284 -7.20 0.60 -21.50
N VAL A 285 -6.82 -0.67 -21.58
CA VAL A 285 -5.93 -1.20 -22.63
C VAL A 285 -6.71 -1.36 -23.93
N GLU A 286 -6.26 -0.74 -25.01
CA GLU A 286 -6.84 -0.88 -26.35
C GLU A 286 -6.14 -1.96 -27.16
N ARG A 287 -6.72 -3.16 -27.14
CA ARG A 287 -6.14 -4.34 -27.80
C ARG A 287 -6.29 -4.38 -29.32
N GLY A 288 -7.09 -3.48 -29.89
CA GLY A 288 -7.31 -3.37 -31.34
C GLY A 288 -6.29 -2.52 -32.10
N GLN A 289 -5.28 -1.96 -31.43
CA GLN A 289 -4.25 -1.10 -32.01
C GLN A 289 -2.87 -1.73 -31.84
N GLN A 290 -1.99 -1.55 -32.83
CA GLN A 290 -0.56 -1.90 -32.72
C GLN A 290 0.29 -0.66 -33.00
N PRO A 291 1.17 -0.23 -32.06
CA PRO A 291 1.34 -0.81 -30.71
C PRO A 291 0.11 -0.64 -29.81
N LEU A 292 -0.02 -1.49 -28.78
CA LEU A 292 -1.06 -1.35 -27.75
C LEU A 292 -1.01 0.07 -27.15
N ARG A 293 -2.20 0.63 -26.88
CA ARG A 293 -2.36 1.95 -26.28
C ARG A 293 -3.25 1.88 -25.04
N ALA A 294 -3.15 2.89 -24.20
CA ALA A 294 -3.98 3.08 -23.04
C ALA A 294 -4.84 4.32 -23.23
N VAL A 295 -6.15 4.18 -23.02
CA VAL A 295 -7.06 5.33 -23.03
C VAL A 295 -7.49 5.62 -21.61
N ARG A 296 -7.22 6.85 -21.17
CA ARG A 296 -7.68 7.34 -19.88
C ARG A 296 -9.20 7.31 -19.84
N LEU A 297 -9.76 6.66 -18.82
CA LEU A 297 -11.18 6.72 -18.55
C LEU A 297 -11.47 8.00 -17.80
N THR A 298 -12.04 8.99 -18.50
CA THR A 298 -12.54 10.19 -17.84
C THR A 298 -13.76 9.78 -17.03
N MET A 299 -13.61 9.63 -15.72
CA MET A 299 -14.78 9.72 -14.86
C MET A 299 -15.35 11.12 -15.06
N PHE A 300 -16.51 11.22 -15.70
CA PHE A 300 -17.37 12.37 -15.51
C PHE A 300 -17.60 12.45 -14.01
N LEU A 301 -16.91 13.38 -13.34
CA LEU A 301 -17.34 13.87 -12.04
C LEU A 301 -18.64 14.62 -12.32
N MET A 302 -19.74 13.88 -12.46
CA MET A 302 -21.07 14.38 -12.20
C MET A 302 -20.99 14.87 -10.75
N LEU A 303 -21.01 16.19 -10.59
CA LEU A 303 -21.46 16.85 -9.37
C LEU A 303 -22.94 16.51 -9.18
N GLU A 304 -23.24 15.25 -8.87
CA GLU A 304 -24.50 14.81 -8.31
C GLU A 304 -24.20 13.79 -7.23
N GLY A 305 -24.70 14.07 -6.02
CA GLY A 305 -24.43 13.31 -4.82
C GLY A 305 -24.75 11.83 -5.00
N GLY A 306 -23.70 11.01 -5.08
CA GLY A 306 -23.81 9.56 -5.17
C GLY A 306 -22.47 8.96 -4.82
N ALA A 307 -22.32 8.53 -3.57
CA ALA A 307 -21.13 7.88 -3.07
C ALA A 307 -20.89 6.55 -3.79
N TYR A 308 -19.90 6.51 -4.68
CA TYR A 308 -19.21 5.26 -5.01
C TYR A 308 -17.93 5.20 -4.17
N SER A 309 -18.11 4.71 -2.94
CA SER A 309 -17.01 4.25 -2.12
C SER A 309 -16.55 2.88 -2.64
N TRP A 310 -15.26 2.71 -2.87
CA TRP A 310 -14.64 1.44 -2.51
C TRP A 310 -14.93 1.27 -1.01
N GLN A 311 -15.81 0.32 -0.66
CA GLN A 311 -16.24 0.11 0.71
C GLN A 311 -15.03 -0.24 1.58
N ALA A 312 -14.47 0.79 2.21
CA ALA A 312 -13.85 0.65 3.51
C ALA A 312 -14.92 0.04 4.42
N GLY A 313 -14.61 -1.12 5.00
CA GLY A 313 -15.51 -1.85 5.89
C GLY A 313 -16.21 -0.92 6.87
N SER A 314 -17.52 -1.10 6.97
CA SER A 314 -18.43 -0.39 7.86
C SER A 314 -17.83 -0.22 9.25
N VAL A 315 -17.53 1.02 9.63
CA VAL A 315 -17.23 1.38 11.01
C VAL A 315 -18.55 1.29 11.79
N CYS A 316 -18.72 0.23 12.59
CA CYS A 316 -19.68 0.27 13.68
C CYS A 316 -19.19 1.30 14.70
N ARG A 317 -19.83 2.47 14.71
CA ARG A 317 -19.72 3.46 15.76
C ARG A 317 -20.60 2.98 16.92
N CYS A 318 -20.01 2.33 17.93
CA CYS A 318 -20.72 2.06 19.18
C CYS A 318 -20.95 3.39 19.90
N LEU A 319 -22.17 3.92 19.79
CA LEU A 319 -22.70 4.90 20.73
C LEU A 319 -23.06 4.16 22.01
N LEU A 320 -22.30 4.40 23.08
CA LEU A 320 -22.71 4.01 24.42
C LEU A 320 -23.90 4.90 24.80
N GLY A 321 -25.09 4.30 24.87
CA GLY A 321 -26.27 4.93 25.42
C GLY A 321 -26.09 5.13 26.93
N SER A 322 -26.16 6.38 27.37
CA SER A 322 -26.46 6.71 28.76
C SER A 322 -27.95 6.46 28.98
N THR A 323 -28.31 5.40 29.68
CA THR A 323 -29.60 5.33 30.37
C THR A 323 -29.37 5.81 31.80
N SER A 324 -29.91 6.98 32.08
CA SER A 324 -30.21 7.48 33.42
C SER A 324 -31.27 6.59 34.07
N GLU A 325 -30.96 6.05 35.24
CA GLU A 325 -31.82 6.07 36.44
C GLU A 325 -30.92 6.31 37.65
#